data_AF-A0A9D9FKC2-F1
#
_entry.id   AF-A0A9D9FKC2-F1
#
_cell.length_a   1.000
_cell.length_b   1.000
_cell.length_c   1.000
_cell.angle_alpha   90.00
_cell.angle_beta   90.00
_cell.angle_gamma   90.00
#
_symmetry.space_group_name_H-M   'P 1'
#
loop_
_entity.id
_entity.type
_entity.pdbx_description
1 polymer ?
#
loop_
_entity_poly.entity_id
_entity_poly.type
_entity_poly.pdbx_seq_one_letter_code
_entity_poly.pdbx_strand_id
1 'polypeptide(L)'
;MRFLYWIISIPLAVLIAVFAVSNRALVTISLWPLPFEIDLPLFLPIMIALLIGLGIGFAFEWLLQGKHRRAARRMDSELKRIKTDDTTPSTPNTDQKAIGQS
;
A
#
# COMPACT_ATOMS: atom_id res chain seq x y z
N MET A 1 2.28 -13.91 8.40
CA MET A 1 1.50 -12.79 7.81
C MET A 1 0.43 -13.22 6.80
N ARG A 2 0.59 -14.30 6.01
CA ARG A 2 -0.46 -14.77 5.06
C ARG A 2 -1.73 -15.34 5.72
N PHE A 3 -1.64 -15.81 6.97
CA PHE A 3 -2.79 -16.36 7.70
C PHE A 3 -3.87 -15.30 7.99
N LEU A 4 -3.47 -14.09 8.40
CA LEU A 4 -4.40 -12.98 8.64
C LEU A 4 -5.09 -12.50 7.36
N TYR A 5 -4.39 -12.56 6.23
CA TYR A 5 -5.01 -12.28 4.93
C TYR A 5 -6.11 -13.31 4.62
N TRP A 6 -5.82 -14.60 4.80
CA TRP A 6 -6.79 -15.68 4.56
C TRP A 6 -8.00 -15.60 5.50
N ILE A 7 -7.79 -15.23 6.76
CA ILE A 7 -8.88 -15.11 7.74
C ILE A 7 -9.86 -13.98 7.41
N ILE A 8 -9.42 -12.94 6.71
CA ILE A 8 -10.28 -11.83 6.26
C ILE A 8 -10.84 -12.12 4.87
N SER A 9 -10.02 -12.65 3.97
CA SER A 9 -10.39 -12.87 2.56
C SER A 9 -11.44 -13.97 2.40
N ILE A 10 -11.33 -15.09 3.14
CA ILE A 10 -12.33 -16.18 3.06
C ILE A 10 -13.73 -15.70 3.44
N PRO A 11 -13.99 -15.15 4.63
CA PRO A 11 -15.34 -14.74 4.99
C PRO A 11 -15.88 -13.64 4.09
N LEU A 12 -15.02 -12.73 3.61
CA LEU A 12 -15.41 -11.73 2.61
C LEU A 12 -15.86 -12.39 1.29
N ALA A 13 -15.11 -13.36 0.78
CA ALA A 13 -15.46 -14.10 -0.42
C ALA A 13 -16.77 -14.89 -0.24
N VAL A 14 -16.96 -15.53 0.92
CA VAL A 14 -18.21 -16.23 1.26
C VAL A 14 -19.39 -15.27 1.30
N LEU A 15 -19.23 -14.10 1.92
CA LEU A 15 -20.28 -13.07 1.98
C LEU A 15 -20.69 -12.62 0.58
N ILE A 16 -19.72 -12.36 -0.29
CA ILE A 16 -19.95 -11.99 -1.69
C ILE A 16 -20.69 -13.13 -2.43
N ALA A 17 -20.27 -14.38 -2.23
CA ALA A 17 -20.90 -15.53 -2.87
C ALA A 17 -22.35 -15.74 -2.41
N VAL A 18 -22.62 -15.65 -1.10
CA VAL A 18 -23.98 -15.76 -0.54
C VAL A 18 -24.86 -14.62 -1.04
N PHE A 19 -24.33 -13.39 -1.04
CA PHE A 19 -25.03 -12.25 -1.60
C PHE A 19 -25.37 -12.47 -3.08
N ALA A 20 -24.42 -12.97 -3.88
CA ALA A 20 -24.63 -13.25 -5.29
C ALA A 20 -25.66 -14.35 -5.55
N VAL A 21 -25.67 -15.41 -4.75
CA VAL A 21 -26.63 -16.51 -4.87
C VAL A 21 -28.03 -16.08 -4.43
N SER A 22 -28.13 -15.28 -3.37
CA SER A 22 -29.42 -14.78 -2.87
C SER A 22 -30.04 -13.73 -3.80
N ASN A 23 -29.22 -12.87 -4.40
CA ASN A 23 -29.66 -11.77 -5.26
C ASN A 23 -29.53 -12.10 -6.76
N ARG A 24 -30.03 -13.28 -7.16
CA ARG A 24 -30.10 -13.73 -8.56
C ARG A 24 -31.31 -13.18 -9.33
N ALA A 25 -32.16 -12.39 -8.68
CA ALA A 25 -33.30 -11.75 -9.32
C ALA A 25 -32.83 -10.88 -10.48
N LEU A 26 -33.48 -11.04 -11.63
CA LEU A 26 -33.22 -10.23 -12.83
C LEU A 26 -33.74 -8.82 -12.59
N VAL A 27 -32.88 -7.83 -12.85
CA VAL A 27 -33.22 -6.41 -12.78
C VAL A 27 -32.91 -5.81 -14.14
N THR A 28 -33.88 -5.08 -14.68
CA THR A 28 -33.73 -4.34 -15.93
C THR A 28 -33.01 -3.03 -15.64
N ILE A 29 -31.86 -2.84 -16.27
CA ILE A 29 -31.15 -1.55 -16.25
C ILE A 29 -31.39 -0.87 -17.58
N SER A 30 -32.05 0.29 -17.54
CA SER A 30 -32.22 1.18 -18.68
C SER A 30 -31.13 2.26 -18.67
N LEU A 31 -30.41 2.39 -19.78
CA LEU A 31 -29.31 3.36 -19.92
C LEU A 31 -29.81 4.64 -20.60
N TRP A 32 -30.54 5.49 -19.88
CA TRP A 32 -30.96 6.79 -20.43
C TRP A 32 -29.75 7.69 -20.76
N PRO A 33 -29.72 8.43 -21.90
CA PRO A 33 -30.73 8.60 -22.95
C PRO A 33 -30.68 7.55 -24.08
N LEU A 34 -29.82 6.54 -23.98
CA LEU A 34 -29.75 5.48 -24.96
C LEU A 34 -30.96 4.52 -24.83
N PRO A 35 -31.54 4.04 -25.94
CA PRO A 35 -32.65 3.08 -25.91
C PRO A 35 -32.14 1.64 -25.70
N PHE A 36 -31.27 1.45 -24.71
CA PHE A 36 -30.75 0.13 -24.34
C PHE A 36 -31.26 -0.28 -22.96
N GLU A 37 -31.84 -1.48 -22.90
CA GLU A 37 -32.28 -2.14 -21.69
C GLU A 37 -31.56 -3.49 -21.61
N ILE A 38 -30.95 -3.77 -20.46
CA ILE A 38 -30.24 -5.02 -20.23
C ILE A 38 -30.79 -5.64 -18.96
N ASP A 39 -31.31 -6.86 -19.10
CA ASP A 39 -31.72 -7.67 -17.96
C ASP A 39 -30.52 -8.45 -17.44
N LEU A 40 -30.16 -8.18 -16.20
CA LEU A 40 -29.03 -8.83 -15.58
C LEU A 40 -29.31 -9.06 -14.08
N PRO A 41 -28.74 -10.12 -13.48
CA PRO A 41 -28.93 -10.37 -12.05
C PRO A 41 -28.43 -9.20 -11.21
N LEU A 42 -29.20 -8.79 -10.19
CA LEU A 42 -28.89 -7.62 -9.34
C LEU A 42 -27.49 -7.67 -8.71
N PHE A 43 -26.98 -8.86 -8.40
CA PHE A 43 -25.65 -8.98 -7.80
C PHE A 43 -24.52 -8.51 -8.73
N LEU A 44 -24.68 -8.65 -10.05
CA LEU A 44 -23.62 -8.44 -11.02
C LEU A 44 -23.11 -6.99 -11.08
N PRO A 45 -23.96 -5.94 -11.23
CA PRO A 45 -23.52 -4.55 -11.30
C PRO A 45 -22.93 -4.10 -9.97
N ILE A 46 -23.50 -4.54 -8.85
CA ILE A 46 -23.00 -4.26 -7.50
C ILE A 46 -21.59 -4.86 -7.33
N MET A 47 -21.39 -6.10 -7.79
CA MET A 47 -20.09 -6.75 -7.68
C MET A 47 -19.03 -6.03 -8.52
N ILE A 48 -19.37 -5.68 -9.77
CA ILE A 48 -18.47 -4.94 -10.65
C ILE A 48 -18.11 -3.57 -10.04
N ALA A 49 -19.10 -2.83 -9.52
CA ALA A 49 -18.85 -1.56 -8.84
C ALA A 49 -17.92 -1.72 -7.62
N LEU A 50 -18.13 -2.77 -6.81
CA LEU A 50 -17.26 -3.07 -5.67
C LEU A 50 -15.83 -3.39 -6.12
N LEU A 51 -15.67 -4.25 -7.14
CA LEU A 51 -14.36 -4.62 -7.66
C LEU A 51 -13.60 -3.43 -8.23
N ILE A 52 -14.31 -2.53 -8.94
CA ILE A 52 -13.74 -1.29 -9.45
C ILE A 52 -13.29 -0.40 -8.27
N GLY A 53 -14.15 -0.18 -7.28
CA GLY A 53 -13.83 0.63 -6.10
C GLY A 53 -12.63 0.08 -5.33
N LEU A 54 -12.60 -1.24 -5.13
CA LEU A 54 -11.50 -1.94 -4.49
C LEU A 54 -10.20 -1.83 -5.30
N GLY A 55 -10.27 -2.04 -6.61
CA GLY A 55 -9.14 -1.90 -7.53
C GLY A 55 -8.55 -0.49 -7.51
N ILE A 56 -9.39 0.54 -7.52
CA ILE A 56 -8.97 1.94 -7.37
C ILE A 56 -8.31 2.17 -6.01
N GLY A 57 -8.90 1.66 -4.92
CA GLY A 57 -8.31 1.75 -3.59
C GLY A 57 -6.93 1.10 -3.49
N PHE A 58 -6.77 -0.10 -4.04
CA PHE A 58 -5.47 -0.78 -4.12
C PHE A 58 -4.46 -0.02 -4.98
N ALA A 59 -4.88 0.50 -6.14
CA ALA A 59 -4.02 1.30 -7.00
C ALA A 59 -3.56 2.58 -6.28
N PHE A 60 -4.46 3.24 -5.54
CA PHE A 60 -4.15 4.44 -4.77
C PHE A 60 -3.15 4.15 -3.64
N GLU A 61 -3.36 3.09 -2.85
CA GLU A 61 -2.42 2.64 -1.83
C GLU A 61 -1.04 2.33 -2.43
N TRP A 62 -1.00 1.66 -3.59
CA TRP A 62 0.25 1.33 -4.26
C TRP A 62 1.01 2.58 -4.75
N LEU A 63 0.30 3.56 -5.29
CA LEU A 63 0.88 4.85 -5.70
C LEU A 63 1.41 5.65 -4.50
N LEU A 64 0.70 5.63 -3.36
CA LEU A 64 1.11 6.32 -2.12
C LEU A 64 2.28 5.60 -1.42
N GLN A 65 2.23 4.28 -1.26
CA GLN A 65 3.32 3.47 -0.69
C GLN A 65 4.58 3.50 -1.55
N GLY A 66 4.44 3.59 -2.88
CA GLY A 66 5.56 3.74 -3.80
C GLY A 66 6.44 4.96 -3.50
N LYS A 67 5.84 6.03 -2.96
CA LYS A 67 6.55 7.26 -2.56
C LYS A 67 7.31 7.08 -1.24
N HIS A 68 6.79 6.28 -0.30
CA HIS A 68 7.46 5.95 0.98
C HIS A 68 8.71 5.07 0.81
N ARG A 69 8.75 4.18 -0.19
CA ARG A 69 9.97 3.39 -0.48
C ARG A 69 11.16 4.26 -0.92
N ARG A 70 10.91 5.44 -1.50
CA ARG A 70 11.98 6.39 -1.85
C ARG A 70 12.46 7.21 -0.65
N ALA A 71 11.59 7.46 0.34
CA ALA A 71 11.94 8.17 1.57
C ALA A 71 12.77 7.30 2.53
N ALA A 72 12.44 6.01 2.66
CA ALA A 72 13.20 5.08 3.51
C ALA A 72 14.68 4.95 3.09
N ARG A 73 14.97 4.96 1.79
CA ARG A 73 16.36 4.93 1.29
C ARG A 73 17.16 6.21 1.58
N ARG A 74 16.48 7.36 1.72
CA ARG A 74 17.15 8.63 2.06
C ARG A 74 17.50 8.68 3.53
N MET A 75 16.63 8.19 4.42
CA MET A 75 16.89 8.11 5.85
C MET A 75 18.05 7.16 6.20
N ASP A 76 18.16 5.99 5.54
CA ASP A 76 19.30 5.08 5.74
C ASP A 76 20.65 5.71 5.33
N SER A 77 20.63 6.58 4.32
CA SER A 77 21.86 7.24 3.83
C SER A 77 22.36 8.31 4.80
N GLU A 78 21.47 9.01 5.49
CA GLU A 78 21.83 10.01 6.50
C GLU A 78 22.33 9.36 7.79
N LEU A 79 21.68 8.29 8.27
CA LEU A 79 22.15 7.52 9.43
C LEU A 79 23.55 6.92 9.20
N LYS A 80 23.85 6.48 7.98
CA LYS A 80 25.17 5.95 7.63
C LYS A 80 26.26 7.02 7.62
N ARG A 81 25.93 8.27 7.27
CA ARG A 81 26.86 9.41 7.32
C ARG A 81 27.17 9.82 8.76
N ILE A 82 26.14 9.92 9.61
CA ILE A 82 26.31 10.27 11.02
C ILE A 82 27.17 9.22 11.75
N LYS A 83 26.98 7.92 11.46
CA LYS A 83 27.76 6.85 12.09
C LYS A 83 29.24 6.79 11.63
N THR A 84 29.55 7.31 10.45
CA THR A 84 30.93 7.34 9.92
C THR A 84 31.73 8.49 10.51
N ASP A 85 31.07 9.60 10.89
CA ASP A 85 31.73 10.76 11.54
C ASP A 85 32.11 10.45 13.00
N ASP A 86 31.27 9.69 13.74
CA ASP A 86 31.53 9.31 15.13
C ASP A 86 32.65 8.26 15.31
N THR A 87 33.06 7.58 14.23
CA THR A 87 34.09 6.51 14.30
C THR A 87 35.49 6.95 13.88
N THR A 88 35.68 8.23 13.54
CA THR A 88 37.03 8.79 13.45
C THR A 88 37.43 9.21 14.87
N PRO A 89 38.35 8.50 15.56
CA PRO A 89 38.90 9.02 16.79
C PRO A 89 39.66 10.29 16.39
N SER A 90 39.03 11.44 16.60
CA SER A 90 39.73 12.71 16.68
C SER A 90 40.61 12.63 17.91
N THR A 91 41.72 11.90 17.79
CA THR A 91 42.82 11.97 18.73
C THR A 91 43.32 13.41 18.60
N PRO A 92 43.09 14.28 19.59
CA PRO A 92 43.69 15.60 19.56
C PRO A 92 45.17 15.32 19.72
N ASN A 93 45.90 15.46 18.62
CA ASN A 93 47.31 15.15 18.61
C ASN A 93 47.99 16.04 19.66
N THR A 94 48.43 15.38 20.73
CA THR A 94 49.10 15.96 21.90
C THR A 94 50.59 16.20 21.59
N ASP A 95 50.99 16.22 20.32
CA ASP A 95 52.36 16.44 19.87
C ASP A 95 52.86 17.89 19.99
N GLN A 96 52.03 18.86 20.37
CA GLN A 96 52.52 20.23 20.62
C GLN A 96 53.07 20.48 22.04
N LYS A 97 53.05 19.50 22.94
CA LYS A 97 53.53 19.70 24.32
C LYS A 97 54.94 19.15 24.62
N ALA A 98 55.62 18.48 23.69
CA ALA A 98 56.82 17.70 24.02
C ALA A 98 58.11 18.03 23.26
N ILE A 99 58.13 18.99 22.33
CA ILE A 99 59.36 19.37 21.60
C ILE A 99 59.57 20.89 21.66
N GLY A 100 60.39 21.33 22.62
CA GLY A 100 60.90 22.70 22.66
C GLY A 100 61.15 23.34 24.03
N GLN A 101 61.04 22.60 25.14
CA GLN A 101 61.71 22.95 26.40
C GLN A 101 62.82 21.92 26.67
N SER A 102 64.04 22.19 26.20
CA SER A 102 65.31 21.88 26.86
C SER A 102 66.46 22.40 26.01
#